data_AF-F3PY25-F1
#
_entry.id   AF-F3PY25-F1
#
_cell.length_a   1.000
_cell.length_b   1.000
_cell.length_c   1.000
_cell.angle_alpha   90.00
_cell.angle_beta   90.00
_cell.angle_gamma   90.00
#
_symmetry.space_group_name_H-M   'P 1'
#
loop_
_entity.id
_entity.type
_entity.pdbx_description
1 polymer ?
#
loop_
_entity_poly.entity_id
_entity_poly.type
_entity_poly.pdbx_seq_one_letter_code
_entity_poly.pdbx_strand_id
1 'polypeptide(L)'
;MTESLYESKVAITKPRFDIFVLAFAVLLLMFKSQRILWVRPIPEIIIVVFALTVFLFHLRLYVNYFKYTCAGVFHSMALLLFLFAYETLCVSDLNPIAILASVSTLFCTEILILTPTQFKRQILNFVIKVIQFCVGISLVGWILFLLKFPLPHYTDASDPYYYHTIYYLFNLNGDPDLQLVPRFAGFFLEPGHLGTMCVFLLCINRFRLRELGNKILLVGVLFSLSLAAYGLLVGAVIIYFIQMRKTIWIIVFGSLFTTVGIISYFYNNGDNVLYQMIFHRIEFEDGEMVGNNRTSMYFDAEFDKYLSSSKVWTGMGRDAFGSEKNANQNITIGCAGYKRYFFIRGVLGTVLLLLFLVAYYWNYRSIWALGFLIVFIVGNLIRDYPLKPIWLYLFILSLPILKLENK
;
A
#
# COMPACT_ATOMS: atom_id res chain seq x y z
N MET A 1 -20.10 27.31 -0.21
CA MET A 1 -19.64 28.72 -0.20
C MET A 1 -18.91 29.09 1.10
N THR A 2 -19.13 28.36 2.20
CA THR A 2 -18.49 28.58 3.51
C THR A 2 -17.08 27.96 3.66
N GLU A 3 -16.77 26.82 3.03
CA GLU A 3 -15.41 26.25 3.06
C GLU A 3 -14.37 27.11 2.30
N SER A 4 -14.72 27.65 1.13
CA SER A 4 -13.76 28.39 0.30
C SER A 4 -13.41 29.78 0.85
N LEU A 5 -14.27 30.36 1.70
CA LEU A 5 -14.02 31.64 2.36
C LEU A 5 -13.15 31.50 3.62
N TYR A 6 -13.06 30.30 4.20
CA TYR A 6 -12.18 30.04 5.34
C TYR A 6 -10.77 29.64 4.89
N GLU A 7 -10.64 28.91 3.78
CA GLU A 7 -9.33 28.54 3.20
C GLU A 7 -8.53 29.75 2.68
N SER A 8 -9.18 30.87 2.35
CA SER A 8 -8.51 32.06 1.79
C SER A 8 -7.74 32.91 2.81
N LYS A 9 -7.98 32.73 4.12
CA LYS A 9 -7.36 33.57 5.17
C LYS A 9 -6.08 33.02 5.78
N VAL A 10 -5.67 31.80 5.43
CA VAL A 10 -4.45 31.18 5.99
C VAL A 10 -3.55 30.74 4.85
N ALA A 11 -2.96 31.71 4.15
CA ALA A 11 -1.84 31.47 3.27
C ALA A 11 -0.57 31.26 4.12
N ILE A 12 -0.34 30.03 4.59
CA ILE A 12 0.93 29.65 5.20
C ILE A 12 1.87 29.22 4.08
N THR A 13 2.82 30.09 3.73
CA THR A 13 3.79 29.91 2.64
C THR A 13 5.02 29.07 3.04
N LYS A 14 5.15 28.64 4.30
CA LYS A 14 6.25 27.74 4.76
C LYS A 14 5.73 26.63 5.69
N PRO A 15 6.25 25.39 5.57
CA PRO A 15 5.87 24.31 6.48
C PRO A 15 6.24 24.71 7.91
N ARG A 16 5.26 24.67 8.81
CA ARG A 16 5.52 24.90 10.23
C ARG A 16 6.25 23.68 10.79
N PHE A 17 7.16 23.90 11.73
CA PHE A 17 7.99 22.84 12.30
C PHE A 17 7.16 21.70 12.91
N ASP A 18 6.01 22.01 13.54
CA ASP A 18 5.08 21.03 14.09
C ASP A 18 4.47 20.11 13.01
N ILE A 19 4.12 20.66 11.84
CA ILE A 19 3.59 19.87 10.71
C ILE A 19 4.67 18.97 10.12
N PHE A 20 5.93 19.44 10.08
CA PHE A 20 7.05 18.61 9.68
C PHE A 20 7.26 17.43 10.64
N VAL A 21 7.22 17.67 11.95
CA VAL A 21 7.35 16.61 12.97
C VAL A 21 6.18 15.61 12.86
N LEU A 22 4.96 16.09 12.63
CA LEU A 22 3.81 15.22 12.35
C LEU A 22 4.03 14.38 11.09
N ALA A 23 4.50 14.99 9.99
CA ALA A 23 4.76 14.27 8.75
C ALA A 23 5.85 13.20 8.92
N PHE A 24 6.85 13.47 9.76
CA PHE A 24 7.88 12.49 10.11
C PHE A 24 7.31 11.33 10.94
N ALA A 25 6.46 11.60 11.94
CA ALA A 25 5.77 10.56 12.71
C ALA A 25 4.87 9.68 11.83
N VAL A 26 4.11 10.29 10.90
CA VAL A 26 3.31 9.60 9.88
C VAL A 26 4.20 8.67 9.07
N LEU A 27 5.33 9.17 8.54
CA LEU A 27 6.25 8.37 7.74
C LEU A 27 6.83 7.18 8.53
N LEU A 28 7.22 7.37 9.79
CA LEU A 28 7.74 6.29 10.63
C LEU A 28 6.69 5.20 10.87
N LEU A 29 5.44 5.56 11.16
CA LEU A 29 4.34 4.58 11.29
C LEU A 29 4.10 3.83 9.99
N MET A 30 4.09 4.54 8.84
CA MET A 30 3.99 3.92 7.53
C MET A 30 5.12 2.90 7.31
N PHE A 31 6.37 3.30 7.53
CA PHE A 31 7.54 2.46 7.31
C PHE A 31 7.58 1.26 8.26
N LYS A 32 7.21 1.45 9.54
CA LYS A 32 7.15 0.33 10.49
C LYS A 32 6.10 -0.70 10.09
N SER A 33 4.93 -0.28 9.59
CA SER A 33 3.82 -1.18 9.22
C SER A 33 4.14 -2.18 8.09
N GLN A 34 5.15 -1.89 7.26
CA GLN A 34 5.66 -2.81 6.22
C GLN A 34 7.09 -3.26 6.48
N ARG A 35 7.60 -3.11 7.71
CA ARG A 35 8.95 -3.53 8.10
C ARG A 35 10.01 -3.03 7.11
N ILE A 36 9.88 -1.77 6.68
CA ILE A 36 10.81 -1.12 5.77
C ILE A 36 12.23 -1.20 6.33
N LEU A 37 13.20 -1.48 5.45
CA LEU A 37 14.60 -1.79 5.77
C LEU A 37 15.15 -1.01 6.97
N TRP A 38 15.16 0.32 6.91
CA TRP A 38 15.80 1.16 7.91
C TRP A 38 15.04 1.29 9.24
N VAL A 39 13.75 0.97 9.25
CA VAL A 39 12.89 1.06 10.44
C VAL A 39 12.68 -0.31 11.09
N ARG A 40 13.05 -1.39 10.39
CA ARG A 40 12.91 -2.77 10.87
C ARG A 40 13.61 -3.01 12.22
N PRO A 41 14.87 -2.55 12.46
CA PRO A 41 15.56 -2.79 13.73
C PRO A 41 14.98 -2.01 14.92
N ILE A 42 14.22 -0.94 14.67
CA ILE A 42 13.69 -0.07 15.72
C ILE A 42 12.51 -0.78 16.40
N PRO A 43 12.50 -0.94 17.74
CA PRO A 43 11.37 -1.51 18.47
C PRO A 43 10.06 -0.79 18.17
N GLU A 44 8.99 -1.56 17.97
CA GLU A 44 7.67 -1.01 17.59
C GLU A 44 7.11 -0.04 18.64
N ILE A 45 7.29 -0.37 19.93
CA ILE A 45 6.81 0.47 21.03
C ILE A 45 7.42 1.88 21.01
N ILE A 46 8.69 2.03 20.61
CA ILE A 46 9.35 3.35 20.56
C ILE A 46 8.68 4.23 19.49
N ILE A 47 8.42 3.66 18.31
CA ILE A 47 7.78 4.39 17.21
C ILE A 47 6.34 4.74 17.57
N VAL A 48 5.61 3.80 18.16
CA VAL A 48 4.21 4.01 18.57
C VAL A 48 4.10 5.11 19.62
N VAL A 49 4.92 5.07 20.69
CA VAL A 49 4.91 6.10 21.75
C VAL A 49 5.32 7.47 21.22
N PHE A 50 6.35 7.53 20.37
CA PHE A 50 6.76 8.77 19.71
C PHE A 50 5.61 9.35 18.88
N ALA A 51 4.98 8.53 18.04
CA ALA A 51 3.88 8.98 17.20
C ALA A 51 2.70 9.46 18.04
N LEU A 52 2.26 8.69 19.05
CA LEU A 52 1.18 9.10 19.94
C LEU A 52 1.43 10.47 20.58
N THR A 53 2.66 10.72 21.02
CA THR A 53 3.03 12.00 21.64
C THR A 53 2.93 13.15 20.64
N VAL A 54 3.44 12.97 19.42
CA VAL A 54 3.35 13.96 18.34
C VAL A 54 1.90 14.22 17.94
N PHE A 55 1.09 13.17 17.82
CA PHE A 55 -0.32 13.26 17.47
C PHE A 55 -1.16 13.94 18.57
N LEU A 56 -0.91 13.65 19.84
CA LEU A 56 -1.53 14.34 20.98
C LEU A 56 -1.17 15.83 21.02
N PHE A 57 0.09 16.16 20.74
CA PHE A 57 0.54 17.54 20.65
C PHE A 57 -0.16 18.28 19.50
N HIS A 58 -0.25 17.65 18.33
CA HIS A 58 -0.98 18.20 17.18
C HIS A 58 -2.47 18.40 17.50
N LEU A 59 -3.13 17.41 18.11
CA LEU A 59 -4.52 17.51 18.54
C LEU A 59 -4.73 18.71 19.46
N ARG A 60 -3.85 18.92 20.45
CA ARG A 60 -3.91 20.05 21.36
C ARG A 60 -3.77 21.40 20.65
N LEU A 61 -2.82 21.52 19.71
CA LEU A 61 -2.58 22.76 18.97
C LEU A 61 -3.75 23.14 18.05
N TYR A 62 -4.39 22.15 17.44
CA TYR A 62 -5.38 22.36 16.38
C TYR A 62 -6.82 21.99 16.77
N VAL A 63 -7.09 21.73 18.05
CA VAL A 63 -8.43 21.34 18.56
C VAL A 63 -9.54 22.30 18.12
N ASN A 64 -9.25 23.60 18.03
CA ASN A 64 -10.24 24.60 17.61
C ASN A 64 -10.64 24.49 16.13
N TYR A 65 -9.77 23.95 15.28
CA TYR A 65 -10.09 23.70 13.87
C TYR A 65 -11.06 22.53 13.69
N PHE A 66 -11.11 21.60 14.65
CA PHE A 66 -11.96 20.41 14.58
C PHE A 66 -13.42 20.68 14.97
N LYS A 67 -13.73 21.86 15.51
CA LYS A 67 -15.10 22.25 15.89
C LYS A 67 -16.06 22.41 14.70
N TYR A 68 -15.52 22.56 13.49
CA TYR A 68 -16.30 22.79 12.27
C TYR A 68 -16.36 21.56 11.34
N THR A 69 -16.09 20.36 11.88
CA THR A 69 -16.13 19.11 11.13
C THR A 69 -17.56 18.74 10.74
N CYS A 70 -17.77 18.37 9.48
CA CYS A 70 -19.09 18.00 8.97
C CYS A 70 -19.53 16.59 9.41
N ALA A 71 -20.84 16.34 9.45
CA ALA A 71 -21.40 15.06 9.88
C ALA A 71 -20.88 13.86 9.08
N GLY A 72 -20.60 14.02 7.78
CA GLY A 72 -20.05 12.95 6.94
C GLY A 72 -18.65 12.49 7.34
N VAL A 73 -17.83 13.40 7.88
CA VAL A 73 -16.53 13.04 8.46
C VAL A 73 -16.73 12.24 9.74
N PHE A 74 -17.60 12.68 10.65
CA PHE A 74 -17.93 11.91 11.87
C PHE A 74 -18.47 10.50 11.57
N HIS A 75 -19.30 10.35 10.54
CA HIS A 75 -19.74 9.02 10.10
C HIS A 75 -18.57 8.14 9.63
N SER A 76 -17.60 8.72 8.93
CA SER A 76 -16.40 7.97 8.49
C SER A 76 -15.52 7.55 9.67
N MET A 77 -15.36 8.43 10.66
CA MET A 77 -14.66 8.14 11.91
C MET A 77 -15.37 7.02 12.70
N ALA A 78 -16.70 7.09 12.83
CA ALA A 78 -17.48 6.06 13.51
C ALA A 78 -17.34 4.68 12.81
N LEU A 79 -17.40 4.64 11.48
CA LEU A 79 -17.16 3.41 10.72
C LEU A 79 -15.74 2.87 10.90
N LEU A 80 -14.74 3.76 10.96
CA LEU A 80 -13.36 3.38 11.22
C LEU A 80 -13.19 2.80 12.63
N LEU A 81 -13.81 3.40 13.64
CA LEU A 81 -13.85 2.89 15.00
C LEU A 81 -14.47 1.48 15.05
N PHE A 82 -15.62 1.27 14.40
CA PHE A 82 -16.24 -0.06 14.34
C PHE A 82 -15.37 -1.09 13.61
N LEU A 83 -14.71 -0.68 12.54
CA LEU A 83 -13.78 -1.54 11.81
C LEU A 83 -12.58 -1.94 12.68
N PHE A 84 -11.95 -1.01 13.38
CA PHE A 84 -10.83 -1.32 14.28
C PHE A 84 -11.26 -2.09 15.55
N ALA A 85 -12.47 -1.85 16.05
CA ALA A 85 -13.05 -2.67 17.10
C ALA A 85 -13.22 -4.12 16.64
N TYR A 86 -13.76 -4.33 15.43
CA TYR A 86 -13.87 -5.64 14.81
C TYR A 86 -12.49 -6.30 14.60
N GLU A 87 -11.50 -5.58 14.05
CA GLU A 87 -10.14 -6.09 13.89
C GLU A 87 -9.52 -6.53 15.23
N THR A 88 -9.72 -5.74 16.29
CA THR A 88 -9.11 -6.03 17.59
C THR A 88 -9.77 -7.24 18.26
N LEU A 89 -11.11 -7.32 18.20
CA LEU A 89 -11.87 -8.39 18.84
C LEU A 89 -11.76 -9.72 18.09
N CYS A 90 -11.87 -9.70 16.76
CA CYS A 90 -12.00 -10.90 15.94
C CYS A 90 -10.70 -11.37 15.31
N VAL A 91 -9.77 -10.47 14.97
CA VAL A 91 -8.63 -10.79 14.09
C VAL A 91 -7.28 -10.73 14.81
N SER A 92 -7.02 -9.63 15.51
CA SER A 92 -5.71 -9.30 16.07
C SER A 92 -5.42 -10.07 17.33
N ASP A 93 -4.14 -10.38 17.60
CA ASP A 93 -3.73 -10.94 18.89
C ASP A 93 -4.11 -10.02 20.05
N LEU A 94 -4.56 -10.62 21.15
CA LEU A 94 -4.97 -9.88 22.35
C LEU A 94 -3.79 -9.58 23.28
N ASN A 95 -2.56 -9.70 22.79
CA ASN A 95 -1.40 -9.29 23.57
C ASN A 95 -1.35 -7.75 23.68
N PRO A 96 -0.81 -7.19 24.79
CA PRO A 96 -0.86 -5.75 25.03
C PRO A 96 -0.19 -4.90 23.94
N ILE A 97 0.86 -5.42 23.29
CA ILE A 97 1.61 -4.69 22.25
C ILE A 97 0.78 -4.56 20.98
N ALA A 98 0.14 -5.63 20.54
CA ALA A 98 -0.74 -5.64 19.36
C ALA A 98 -1.97 -4.73 19.58
N ILE A 99 -2.57 -4.78 20.77
CA ILE A 99 -3.68 -3.88 21.14
C ILE A 99 -3.20 -2.42 21.12
N LEU A 100 -2.07 -2.12 21.73
CA LEU A 100 -1.50 -0.77 21.74
C LEU A 100 -1.24 -0.27 20.31
N ALA A 101 -0.65 -1.10 19.44
CA ALA A 101 -0.39 -0.75 18.05
C ALA A 101 -1.68 -0.51 17.25
N SER A 102 -2.71 -1.34 17.45
CA SER A 102 -4.04 -1.20 16.82
C SER A 102 -4.72 0.10 17.26
N VAL A 103 -4.83 0.35 18.56
CA VAL A 103 -5.43 1.56 19.13
C VAL A 103 -4.67 2.81 18.70
N SER A 104 -3.34 2.74 18.66
CA SER A 104 -2.52 3.86 18.21
C SER A 104 -2.74 4.16 16.72
N THR A 105 -2.85 3.12 15.90
CA THR A 105 -3.15 3.28 14.47
C THR A 105 -4.51 3.93 14.27
N LEU A 106 -5.55 3.46 14.95
CA LEU A 106 -6.88 4.07 14.95
C LEU A 106 -6.79 5.56 15.34
N PHE A 107 -6.25 5.84 16.52
CA PHE A 107 -6.15 7.20 17.06
C PHE A 107 -5.41 8.17 16.13
N CYS A 108 -4.26 7.75 15.59
CA CYS A 108 -3.51 8.56 14.63
C CYS A 108 -4.29 8.76 13.33
N THR A 109 -5.01 7.74 12.85
CA THR A 109 -5.84 7.86 11.64
C THR A 109 -6.96 8.88 11.84
N GLU A 110 -7.64 8.87 12.99
CA GLU A 110 -8.72 9.80 13.30
C GLU A 110 -8.23 11.25 13.31
N ILE A 111 -7.06 11.51 13.91
CA ILE A 111 -6.45 12.83 13.87
C ILE A 111 -6.07 13.21 12.44
N LEU A 112 -5.54 12.29 11.64
CA LEU A 112 -5.28 12.56 10.22
C LEU A 112 -6.57 12.88 9.46
N ILE A 113 -7.69 12.21 9.74
CA ILE A 113 -8.99 12.51 9.14
C ILE A 113 -9.42 13.94 9.48
N LEU A 114 -9.25 14.36 10.74
CA LEU A 114 -9.60 15.69 11.22
C LEU A 114 -8.64 16.79 10.75
N THR A 115 -7.41 16.43 10.39
CA THR A 115 -6.37 17.39 9.97
C THR A 115 -6.83 18.23 8.78
N PRO A 116 -6.66 19.58 8.80
CA PRO A 116 -7.00 20.45 7.68
C PRO A 116 -6.34 20.03 6.37
N THR A 117 -7.05 20.20 5.24
CA THR A 117 -6.58 19.73 3.93
C THR A 117 -5.23 20.33 3.52
N GLN A 118 -4.96 21.58 3.89
CA GLN A 118 -3.66 22.22 3.63
C GLN A 118 -2.50 21.50 4.34
N PHE A 119 -2.69 21.04 5.59
CA PHE A 119 -1.67 20.28 6.31
C PHE A 119 -1.57 18.85 5.78
N LYS A 120 -2.69 18.21 5.44
CA LYS A 120 -2.68 16.91 4.73
C LYS A 120 -1.82 16.98 3.46
N ARG A 121 -1.95 18.07 2.69
CA ARG A 121 -1.12 18.32 1.50
C ARG A 121 0.37 18.41 1.83
N GLN A 122 0.74 19.12 2.89
CA GLN A 122 2.15 19.23 3.31
C GLN A 122 2.70 17.87 3.76
N ILE A 123 1.93 17.11 4.56
CA ILE A 123 2.29 15.77 5.02
C ILE A 123 2.45 14.82 3.83
N LEU A 124 1.48 14.78 2.91
CA LEU A 124 1.53 13.91 1.75
C LEU A 124 2.70 14.26 0.83
N ASN A 125 2.95 15.54 0.58
CA ASN A 125 4.08 15.99 -0.23
C ASN A 125 5.42 15.60 0.40
N PHE A 126 5.54 15.68 1.73
CA PHE A 126 6.72 15.20 2.45
C PHE A 126 6.92 13.70 2.24
N VAL A 127 5.88 12.90 2.49
CA VAL A 127 5.89 11.44 2.30
C VAL A 127 6.27 11.07 0.87
N ILE A 128 5.66 11.70 -0.14
CA ILE A 128 5.95 11.46 -1.56
C ILE A 128 7.42 11.75 -1.85
N LYS A 129 7.95 12.90 -1.43
CA LYS A 129 9.34 13.29 -1.70
C LYS A 129 10.33 12.35 -1.05
N VAL A 130 10.09 11.95 0.20
CA VAL A 130 10.97 10.99 0.88
C VAL A 130 10.96 9.65 0.16
N ILE A 131 9.80 9.15 -0.24
CA ILE A 131 9.72 7.87 -0.97
C ILE A 131 10.38 7.96 -2.34
N GLN A 132 10.14 9.03 -3.11
CA GLN A 132 10.83 9.25 -4.39
C GLN A 132 12.35 9.25 -4.22
N PHE A 133 12.85 9.92 -3.18
CA PHE A 133 14.27 9.94 -2.84
C PHE A 133 14.80 8.56 -2.45
N CYS A 134 14.11 7.85 -1.55
CA CYS A 134 14.49 6.51 -1.11
C CYS A 134 14.48 5.50 -2.28
N VAL A 135 13.50 5.56 -3.18
CA VAL A 135 13.45 4.71 -4.38
C VAL A 135 14.62 5.06 -5.31
N GLY A 136 14.91 6.35 -5.50
CA GLY A 136 16.04 6.81 -6.30
C GLY A 136 17.39 6.28 -5.80
N ILE A 137 17.66 6.43 -4.51
CA ILE A 137 18.91 5.90 -3.90
C ILE A 137 18.95 4.37 -3.98
N SER A 138 17.83 3.70 -3.72
CA SER A 138 17.76 2.24 -3.81
C SER A 138 18.04 1.76 -5.22
N LEU A 139 17.53 2.46 -6.25
CA LEU A 139 17.81 2.16 -7.66
C LEU A 139 19.30 2.27 -7.97
N VAL A 140 19.97 3.32 -7.48
CA VAL A 140 21.42 3.47 -7.64
C VAL A 140 22.17 2.29 -7.02
N GLY A 141 21.83 1.93 -5.78
CA GLY A 141 22.43 0.77 -5.10
C GLY A 141 22.21 -0.54 -5.87
N TRP A 142 20.98 -0.77 -6.35
CA TRP A 142 20.64 -1.97 -7.10
C TRP A 142 21.34 -2.03 -8.47
N ILE A 143 21.49 -0.89 -9.17
CA ILE A 143 22.25 -0.82 -10.42
C ILE A 143 23.73 -1.14 -10.18
N LEU A 144 24.34 -0.58 -9.13
CA LEU A 144 25.73 -0.89 -8.77
C LEU A 144 25.91 -2.39 -8.48
N PHE A 145 24.95 -3.00 -7.79
CA PHE A 145 24.92 -4.44 -7.57
C PHE A 145 24.84 -5.22 -8.89
N LEU A 146 23.98 -4.83 -9.83
CA LEU A 146 23.90 -5.48 -11.15
C LEU A 146 25.20 -5.34 -11.96
N LEU A 147 25.90 -4.20 -11.81
CA LEU A 147 27.23 -3.97 -12.36
C LEU A 147 28.36 -4.73 -11.63
N LYS A 148 28.00 -5.63 -10.69
CA LYS A 148 28.91 -6.46 -9.91
C LYS A 148 29.86 -5.67 -8.99
N PHE A 149 29.46 -4.47 -8.60
CA PHE A 149 30.19 -3.72 -7.57
C PHE A 149 30.03 -4.43 -6.21
N PRO A 150 31.13 -4.65 -5.46
CA PRO A 150 31.07 -5.36 -4.18
C PRO A 150 30.41 -4.47 -3.12
N LEU A 151 29.11 -4.65 -2.91
CA LEU A 151 28.36 -3.92 -1.89
C LEU A 151 28.28 -4.74 -0.58
N PRO A 152 28.43 -4.08 0.58
CA PRO A 152 28.29 -4.75 1.87
C PRO A 152 26.84 -5.22 2.06
N HIS A 153 26.70 -6.47 2.48
CA HIS A 153 25.40 -7.11 2.66
C HIS A 153 25.45 -8.17 3.77
N TYR A 154 24.27 -8.56 4.23
CA TYR A 154 24.07 -9.68 5.14
C TYR A 154 22.76 -10.38 4.81
N THR A 155 22.59 -11.61 5.28
CA THR A 155 21.37 -12.40 5.07
C THR A 155 20.52 -12.40 6.33
N ASP A 156 19.20 -12.35 6.15
CA ASP A 156 18.21 -12.36 7.21
C ASP A 156 17.19 -13.47 6.97
N ALA A 157 17.23 -14.46 7.84
CA ALA A 157 16.34 -15.63 7.86
C ALA A 157 15.44 -15.64 9.10
N SER A 158 15.23 -14.48 9.76
CA SER A 158 14.42 -14.42 10.98
C SER A 158 12.92 -14.62 10.74
N ASP A 159 12.47 -14.61 9.48
CA ASP A 159 11.08 -14.78 9.10
C ASP A 159 10.87 -16.22 8.60
N PRO A 160 9.87 -16.96 9.12
CA PRO A 160 9.65 -18.36 8.74
C PRO A 160 9.27 -18.53 7.27
N TYR A 161 8.81 -17.47 6.59
CA TYR A 161 8.43 -17.50 5.19
C TYR A 161 9.43 -16.80 4.27
N TYR A 162 10.16 -15.81 4.76
CA TYR A 162 11.05 -15.01 3.92
C TYR A 162 12.53 -15.15 4.30
N TYR A 163 13.33 -15.47 3.29
CA TYR A 163 14.77 -15.30 3.30
C TYR A 163 15.14 -14.02 2.53
N HIS A 164 15.86 -13.09 3.15
CA HIS A 164 16.24 -11.83 2.51
C HIS A 164 17.75 -11.67 2.46
N THR A 165 18.24 -11.13 1.34
CA THR A 165 19.62 -10.61 1.24
C THR A 165 19.54 -9.09 1.30
N ILE A 166 20.14 -8.51 2.34
CA ILE A 166 19.98 -7.09 2.68
C ILE A 166 21.24 -6.34 2.29
N TYR A 167 21.09 -5.43 1.34
CA TYR A 167 22.06 -4.39 1.05
C TYR A 167 21.59 -3.11 1.76
N TYR A 168 22.47 -2.34 2.39
CA TYR A 168 22.07 -1.17 3.19
C TYR A 168 21.23 -0.12 2.41
N LEU A 169 21.27 -0.17 1.08
CA LEU A 169 20.49 0.68 0.18
C LEU A 169 19.23 0.01 -0.40
N PHE A 170 19.15 -1.33 -0.44
CA PHE A 170 18.01 -2.07 -1.00
C PHE A 170 17.96 -3.53 -0.51
N ASN A 171 16.79 -4.16 -0.55
CA ASN A 171 16.59 -5.56 -0.21
C ASN A 171 16.42 -6.41 -1.46
N LEU A 172 16.84 -7.67 -1.35
CA LEU A 172 16.46 -8.75 -2.23
C LEU A 172 15.65 -9.78 -1.46
N ASN A 173 14.58 -10.29 -2.08
CA ASN A 173 13.76 -11.36 -1.55
C ASN A 173 14.32 -12.71 -2.04
N GLY A 174 15.27 -13.27 -1.31
CA GLY A 174 15.95 -14.51 -1.66
C GLY A 174 17.47 -14.35 -1.77
N ASP A 175 18.11 -15.46 -2.13
CA ASP A 175 19.51 -15.51 -2.55
C ASP A 175 19.62 -14.97 -4.00
N PRO A 176 20.52 -14.00 -4.28
CA PRO A 176 20.68 -13.48 -5.62
C PRO A 176 21.14 -14.52 -6.65
N ASP A 177 21.92 -15.53 -6.25
CA ASP A 177 22.51 -16.52 -7.15
C ASP A 177 21.49 -17.57 -7.61
N LEU A 178 20.39 -17.70 -6.88
CA LEU A 178 19.27 -18.60 -7.21
C LEU A 178 18.19 -17.93 -8.06
N GLN A 179 18.33 -16.64 -8.36
CA GLN A 179 17.33 -15.86 -9.08
C GLN A 179 17.70 -15.71 -10.56
N LEU A 180 16.72 -15.91 -11.45
CA LEU A 180 16.87 -15.62 -12.88
C LEU A 180 17.40 -14.18 -13.09
N VAL A 181 16.74 -13.22 -12.43
CA VAL A 181 17.22 -11.84 -12.28
C VAL A 181 16.83 -11.33 -10.89
N PRO A 182 17.78 -10.70 -10.16
CA PRO A 182 17.47 -10.07 -8.89
C PRO A 182 16.50 -8.90 -9.04
N ARG A 183 15.23 -9.11 -8.67
CA ARG A 183 14.16 -8.12 -8.85
C ARG A 183 14.31 -6.94 -7.90
N PHE A 184 14.05 -5.73 -8.39
CA PHE A 184 14.17 -4.53 -7.57
C PHE A 184 13.04 -4.43 -6.54
N ALA A 185 13.33 -4.64 -5.26
CA ALA A 185 12.40 -4.39 -4.16
C ALA A 185 12.64 -3.05 -3.43
N GLY A 186 13.73 -2.35 -3.75
CA GLY A 186 14.15 -1.16 -3.03
C GLY A 186 14.23 -1.43 -1.53
N PHE A 187 13.70 -0.53 -0.71
CA PHE A 187 13.67 -0.68 0.76
C PHE A 187 12.47 -1.48 1.28
N PHE A 188 11.67 -2.11 0.41
CA PHE A 188 10.56 -2.99 0.78
C PHE A 188 11.02 -4.45 0.92
N LEU A 189 10.15 -5.29 1.48
CA LEU A 189 10.39 -6.75 1.57
C LEU A 189 10.18 -7.47 0.24
N GLU A 190 9.25 -6.98 -0.57
CA GLU A 190 8.91 -7.60 -1.83
C GLU A 190 8.85 -6.57 -2.96
N PRO A 191 9.24 -6.95 -4.19
CA PRO A 191 9.17 -6.04 -5.32
C PRO A 191 7.76 -5.54 -5.62
N GLY A 192 6.74 -6.36 -5.37
CA GLY A 192 5.39 -5.88 -5.61
C GLY A 192 4.81 -5.01 -4.48
N HIS A 193 5.42 -4.95 -3.27
CA HIS A 193 5.05 -3.93 -2.28
C HIS A 193 5.55 -2.55 -2.73
N LEU A 194 6.82 -2.50 -3.18
CA LEU A 194 7.39 -1.32 -3.83
C LEU A 194 6.54 -0.89 -5.02
N GLY A 195 6.23 -1.82 -5.92
CA GLY A 195 5.46 -1.55 -7.12
C GLY A 195 4.08 -0.96 -6.81
N THR A 196 3.32 -1.53 -5.86
CA THR A 196 2.03 -0.97 -5.43
C THR A 196 2.19 0.44 -4.87
N MET A 197 3.22 0.70 -4.03
CA MET A 197 3.48 2.03 -3.50
C MET A 197 3.75 3.05 -4.60
N CYS A 198 4.64 2.71 -5.54
CA CYS A 198 4.97 3.58 -6.66
C CYS A 198 3.74 3.87 -7.52
N VAL A 199 2.90 2.88 -7.82
CA VAL A 199 1.66 3.09 -8.59
C VAL A 199 0.69 4.00 -7.83
N PHE A 200 0.49 3.80 -6.53
CA PHE A 200 -0.36 4.68 -5.72
C PHE A 200 0.12 6.13 -5.77
N LEU A 201 1.42 6.37 -5.58
CA LEU A 201 1.98 7.72 -5.63
C LEU A 201 1.92 8.33 -7.04
N LEU A 202 2.11 7.53 -8.09
CA LEU A 202 1.92 7.97 -9.48
C LEU A 202 0.48 8.39 -9.75
N CYS A 203 -0.52 7.64 -9.26
CA CYS A 203 -1.92 8.00 -9.35
C CYS A 203 -2.23 9.31 -8.61
N ILE A 204 -1.73 9.44 -7.38
CA ILE A 204 -1.90 10.65 -6.57
C ILE A 204 -1.32 11.87 -7.31
N ASN A 205 -0.13 11.73 -7.89
CA ASN A 205 0.53 12.77 -8.70
C ASN A 205 0.02 12.86 -10.14
N ARG A 206 -1.08 12.16 -10.47
CA ARG A 206 -1.73 12.18 -11.80
C ARG A 206 -0.79 11.89 -12.95
N PHE A 207 0.14 10.96 -12.75
CA PHE A 207 1.16 10.56 -13.74
C PHE A 207 1.90 11.75 -14.36
N ARG A 208 2.18 12.81 -13.59
CA ARG A 208 2.92 13.97 -14.09
C ARG A 208 4.40 13.64 -14.27
N LEU A 209 4.72 12.93 -15.36
CA LEU A 209 6.07 12.45 -15.68
C LEU A 209 7.04 13.57 -16.13
N ARG A 210 6.63 14.84 -16.10
CA ARG A 210 7.55 15.99 -16.20
C ARG A 210 8.45 16.08 -14.96
N GLU A 211 7.94 15.66 -13.80
CA GLU A 211 8.67 15.69 -12.54
C GLU A 211 9.60 14.47 -12.42
N LEU A 212 10.87 14.70 -12.11
CA LEU A 212 11.88 13.63 -12.00
C LEU A 212 11.47 12.55 -10.98
N GLY A 213 10.90 12.96 -9.84
CA GLY A 213 10.42 12.03 -8.82
C GLY A 213 9.39 11.02 -9.35
N ASN A 214 8.47 11.44 -10.23
CA ASN A 214 7.50 10.52 -10.82
C ASN A 214 8.14 9.59 -11.85
N LYS A 215 9.17 10.03 -12.57
CA LYS A 215 9.97 9.13 -13.43
C LYS A 215 10.67 8.05 -12.61
N ILE A 216 11.26 8.43 -11.47
CA ILE A 216 11.91 7.50 -10.53
C ILE A 216 10.92 6.43 -10.05
N LEU A 217 9.70 6.83 -9.66
CA LEU A 217 8.67 5.89 -9.24
C LEU A 217 8.28 4.92 -10.38
N LEU A 218 8.09 5.44 -11.60
CA LEU A 218 7.75 4.61 -12.76
C LEU A 218 8.86 3.59 -13.06
N VAL A 219 10.12 4.02 -13.07
CA VAL A 219 11.28 3.14 -13.25
C VAL A 219 11.34 2.09 -12.13
N GLY A 220 11.03 2.46 -10.89
CA GLY A 220 10.91 1.53 -9.77
C GLY A 220 9.84 0.46 -9.98
N VAL A 221 8.68 0.81 -10.56
CA VAL A 221 7.64 -0.18 -10.92
C VAL A 221 8.18 -1.14 -11.99
N LEU A 222 8.79 -0.62 -13.06
CA LEU A 222 9.28 -1.43 -14.17
C LEU A 222 10.36 -2.43 -13.69
N PHE A 223 11.37 -1.96 -12.95
CA PHE A 223 12.41 -2.86 -12.45
C PHE A 223 11.98 -3.80 -11.32
N SER A 224 10.80 -3.58 -10.72
CA SER A 224 10.24 -4.53 -9.76
C SER A 224 9.89 -5.88 -10.39
N LEU A 225 9.67 -5.90 -11.72
CA LEU A 225 9.24 -7.07 -12.50
C LEU A 225 8.14 -7.86 -11.77
N SER A 226 7.20 -7.14 -11.17
CA SER A 226 6.10 -7.73 -10.42
C SER A 226 4.83 -7.71 -11.25
N LEU A 227 4.34 -8.89 -11.63
CA LEU A 227 3.09 -9.05 -12.36
C LEU A 227 1.93 -8.25 -11.74
N ALA A 228 1.78 -8.34 -10.41
CA ALA A 228 0.78 -7.59 -9.66
C ALA A 228 0.92 -6.06 -9.80
N ALA A 229 2.16 -5.55 -9.72
CA ALA A 229 2.42 -4.13 -9.86
C ALA A 229 2.21 -3.64 -11.30
N TYR A 230 2.58 -4.46 -12.28
CA TYR A 230 2.36 -4.19 -13.70
C TYR A 230 0.87 -4.15 -14.02
N GLY A 231 0.09 -5.13 -13.57
CA GLY A 231 -1.37 -5.14 -13.72
C GLY A 231 -2.02 -3.91 -13.08
N LEU A 232 -1.58 -3.55 -11.86
CA LEU A 232 -2.06 -2.35 -11.18
C LEU A 232 -1.68 -1.07 -11.92
N LEU A 233 -0.46 -0.96 -12.46
CA LEU A 233 0.00 0.16 -13.26
C LEU A 233 -0.84 0.31 -14.55
N VAL A 234 -1.05 -0.79 -15.27
CA VAL A 234 -1.87 -0.81 -16.48
C VAL A 234 -3.29 -0.34 -16.18
N GLY A 235 -3.94 -0.92 -15.17
CA GLY A 235 -5.27 -0.50 -14.75
C GLY A 235 -5.33 0.97 -14.33
N ALA A 236 -4.34 1.43 -13.58
CA ALA A 236 -4.24 2.83 -13.15
C ALA A 236 -4.05 3.81 -14.33
N VAL A 237 -3.24 3.45 -15.33
CA VAL A 237 -3.04 4.26 -16.55
C VAL A 237 -4.32 4.31 -17.39
N ILE A 238 -5.04 3.20 -17.52
CA ILE A 238 -6.34 3.16 -18.21
C ILE A 238 -7.33 4.09 -17.50
N ILE A 239 -7.48 3.98 -16.17
CA ILE A 239 -8.33 4.85 -15.37
C ILE A 239 -7.94 6.33 -15.56
N TYR A 240 -6.63 6.63 -15.56
CA TYR A 240 -6.12 7.97 -15.80
C TYR A 240 -6.52 8.52 -17.17
N PHE A 241 -6.41 7.73 -18.25
CA PHE A 241 -6.84 8.17 -19.57
C PHE A 241 -8.34 8.36 -19.69
N ILE A 242 -9.15 7.51 -19.02
CA ILE A 242 -10.60 7.71 -18.91
C ILE A 242 -10.91 9.04 -18.22
N GLN A 243 -10.27 9.33 -17.10
CA GLN A 243 -10.42 10.59 -16.34
C GLN A 243 -10.05 11.81 -17.18
N MET A 244 -9.01 11.69 -18.01
CA MET A 244 -8.55 12.74 -18.94
C MET A 244 -9.37 12.81 -20.23
N ARG A 245 -10.37 11.92 -20.43
CA ARG A 245 -11.16 11.77 -21.68
C ARG A 245 -10.28 11.51 -22.91
N LYS A 246 -9.17 10.80 -22.72
CA LYS A 246 -8.14 10.50 -23.72
C LYS A 246 -8.25 9.05 -24.21
N THR A 247 -9.43 8.62 -24.64
CA THR A 247 -9.71 7.21 -24.98
C THR A 247 -8.80 6.62 -26.07
N ILE A 248 -8.38 7.42 -27.07
CA ILE A 248 -7.40 6.99 -28.08
C ILE A 248 -6.08 6.51 -27.44
N TRP A 249 -5.64 7.14 -26.34
CA TRP A 249 -4.41 6.76 -25.66
C TRP A 249 -4.51 5.42 -24.95
N ILE A 250 -5.73 4.95 -24.64
CA ILE A 250 -5.96 3.59 -24.14
C ILE A 250 -5.63 2.57 -25.22
N ILE A 251 -6.07 2.81 -26.46
CA ILE A 251 -5.77 1.94 -27.60
C ILE A 251 -4.26 1.95 -27.89
N VAL A 252 -3.63 3.13 -27.90
CA VAL A 252 -2.17 3.25 -28.11
C VAL A 252 -1.37 2.56 -27.00
N PHE A 253 -1.79 2.70 -25.74
CA PHE A 253 -1.13 2.06 -24.62
C PHE A 253 -1.33 0.53 -24.64
N GLY A 254 -2.55 0.08 -24.95
CA GLY A 254 -2.87 -1.33 -25.13
C GLY A 254 -2.08 -1.96 -26.27
N SER A 255 -1.99 -1.30 -27.43
CA SER A 255 -1.18 -1.78 -28.55
C SER A 255 0.30 -1.85 -28.19
N LEU A 256 0.85 -0.83 -27.53
CA LEU A 256 2.22 -0.85 -27.03
C LEU A 256 2.47 -2.05 -26.09
N PHE A 257 1.58 -2.28 -25.13
CA PHE A 257 1.72 -3.40 -24.18
C PHE A 257 1.68 -4.76 -24.91
N THR A 258 0.75 -4.93 -25.85
CA THR A 258 0.65 -6.14 -26.66
C THR A 258 1.88 -6.32 -27.56
N THR A 259 2.36 -5.27 -28.22
CA THR A 259 3.57 -5.32 -29.05
C THR A 259 4.79 -5.71 -28.23
N VAL A 260 4.97 -5.15 -27.03
CA VAL A 260 6.05 -5.55 -26.12
C VAL A 260 5.92 -7.02 -25.73
N GLY A 261 4.71 -7.51 -25.47
CA GLY A 261 4.44 -8.92 -25.20
C GLY A 261 4.85 -9.83 -26.35
N ILE A 262 4.39 -9.52 -27.57
CA ILE A 262 4.72 -10.26 -28.79
C ILE A 262 6.23 -10.27 -29.05
N ILE A 263 6.90 -9.11 -28.94
CA ILE A 263 8.35 -9.03 -29.11
C ILE A 263 9.05 -9.89 -28.06
N SER A 264 8.62 -9.85 -26.80
CA SER A 264 9.21 -10.69 -25.75
C SER A 264 8.98 -12.18 -25.98
N TYR A 265 7.85 -12.58 -26.56
CA TYR A 265 7.58 -13.99 -26.87
C TYR A 265 8.51 -14.50 -27.98
N PHE A 266 8.70 -13.74 -29.06
CA PHE A 266 9.55 -14.16 -30.17
C PHE A 266 11.05 -13.97 -29.90
N TYR A 267 11.42 -13.00 -29.07
CA TYR A 267 12.82 -12.75 -28.72
C TYR A 267 13.38 -13.90 -27.88
N ASN A 268 14.46 -14.53 -28.37
CA ASN A 268 15.05 -15.73 -27.77
C ASN A 268 14.02 -16.86 -27.52
N ASN A 269 12.98 -16.96 -28.35
CA ASN A 269 11.90 -17.95 -28.17
C ASN A 269 11.26 -17.92 -26.77
N GLY A 270 11.13 -16.72 -26.18
CA GLY A 270 10.58 -16.54 -24.84
C GLY A 270 11.61 -16.75 -23.72
N ASP A 271 12.85 -17.14 -24.03
CA ASP A 271 13.93 -17.21 -23.04
C ASP A 271 14.51 -15.83 -22.75
N ASN A 272 13.67 -14.99 -22.14
CA ASN A 272 14.06 -13.70 -21.62
C ASN A 272 13.24 -13.34 -20.38
N VAL A 273 13.85 -12.48 -19.58
CA VAL A 273 13.37 -12.07 -18.26
C VAL A 273 11.96 -11.47 -18.32
N LEU A 274 11.69 -10.65 -19.34
CA LEU A 274 10.42 -9.94 -19.45
C LEU A 274 9.27 -10.92 -19.75
N TYR A 275 9.47 -11.85 -20.68
CA TYR A 275 8.49 -12.88 -20.98
C TYR A 275 8.24 -13.78 -19.77
N GLN A 276 9.30 -14.36 -19.19
CA GLN A 276 9.18 -15.32 -18.07
C GLN A 276 8.56 -14.69 -16.81
N MET A 277 8.91 -13.44 -16.49
CA MET A 277 8.45 -12.80 -15.25
C MET A 277 7.07 -12.13 -15.37
N ILE A 278 6.64 -11.78 -16.60
CA ILE A 278 5.40 -11.02 -16.82
C ILE A 278 4.46 -11.77 -17.76
N PHE A 279 4.83 -11.97 -19.02
CA PHE A 279 3.89 -12.42 -20.05
C PHE A 279 3.51 -13.89 -19.95
N HIS A 280 4.48 -14.80 -19.73
CA HIS A 280 4.23 -16.21 -19.46
C HIS A 280 3.28 -16.39 -18.26
N ARG A 281 3.40 -15.53 -17.24
CA ARG A 281 2.53 -15.58 -16.07
C ARG A 281 1.11 -15.08 -16.32
N ILE A 282 0.83 -14.45 -17.45
CA ILE A 282 -0.52 -14.03 -17.87
C ILE A 282 -1.22 -15.13 -18.67
N GLU A 283 -0.47 -16.11 -19.17
CA GLU A 283 -1.02 -17.21 -19.95
C GLU A 283 -1.94 -18.08 -19.11
N PHE A 284 -2.89 -18.71 -19.80
CA PHE A 284 -3.85 -19.63 -19.22
C PHE A 284 -3.49 -21.05 -19.65
N GLU A 285 -3.26 -21.90 -18.66
CA GLU A 285 -3.03 -23.34 -18.83
C GLU A 285 -4.12 -24.08 -18.05
N ASP A 286 -4.79 -25.03 -18.72
CA ASP A 286 -5.88 -25.82 -18.14
C ASP A 286 -7.02 -24.99 -17.49
N GLY A 287 -7.26 -23.78 -18.03
CA GLY A 287 -8.30 -22.86 -17.54
C GLY A 287 -7.88 -21.98 -16.35
N GLU A 288 -6.66 -22.16 -15.83
CA GLU A 288 -6.09 -21.34 -14.76
C GLU A 288 -4.96 -20.44 -15.28
N MET A 289 -4.84 -19.24 -14.72
CA MET A 289 -3.76 -18.33 -15.06
C MET A 289 -2.46 -18.82 -14.41
N VAL A 290 -1.38 -19.01 -15.18
CA VAL A 290 -0.08 -19.52 -14.69
C VAL A 290 0.47 -18.67 -13.52
N GLY A 291 0.23 -17.37 -13.56
CA GLY A 291 0.63 -16.43 -12.51
C GLY A 291 -0.21 -16.46 -11.23
N ASN A 292 -1.27 -17.27 -11.16
CA ASN A 292 -2.20 -17.37 -10.03
C ASN A 292 -1.61 -18.20 -8.87
N ASN A 293 -0.57 -17.66 -8.22
CA ASN A 293 0.16 -18.32 -7.14
C ASN A 293 -0.01 -17.62 -5.79
N ARG A 294 -1.20 -17.06 -5.53
CA ARG A 294 -1.48 -16.24 -4.35
C ARG A 294 -1.99 -17.02 -3.15
N THR A 295 -2.52 -18.21 -3.38
CA THR A 295 -3.00 -19.12 -2.36
C THR A 295 -2.29 -20.47 -2.51
N SER A 296 -2.23 -21.22 -1.41
CA SER A 296 -1.75 -22.60 -1.44
C SER A 296 -2.93 -23.55 -1.63
N MET A 297 -2.67 -24.75 -2.17
CA MET A 297 -3.70 -25.80 -2.26
C MET A 297 -4.35 -26.12 -0.91
N TYR A 298 -3.56 -26.08 0.17
CA TYR A 298 -4.06 -26.28 1.53
C TYR A 298 -5.03 -25.16 1.94
N PHE A 299 -4.66 -23.90 1.68
CA PHE A 299 -5.53 -22.76 1.94
C PHE A 299 -6.83 -22.85 1.14
N ASP A 300 -6.77 -23.18 -0.16
CA ASP A 300 -7.96 -23.27 -1.00
C ASP A 300 -8.92 -24.37 -0.52
N ALA A 301 -8.41 -25.54 -0.10
CA ALA A 301 -9.23 -26.59 0.49
C ALA A 301 -9.91 -26.17 1.81
N GLU A 302 -9.21 -25.42 2.67
CA GLU A 302 -9.81 -24.86 3.89
C GLU A 302 -10.79 -23.71 3.59
N PHE A 303 -10.53 -22.93 2.55
CA PHE A 303 -11.41 -21.87 2.10
C PHE A 303 -12.76 -22.41 1.61
N ASP A 304 -12.76 -23.52 0.86
CA ASP A 304 -13.98 -24.17 0.37
C ASP A 304 -14.85 -24.70 1.53
N LYS A 305 -14.22 -25.32 2.54
CA LYS A 305 -14.92 -25.71 3.78
C LYS A 305 -15.49 -24.48 4.49
N TYR A 306 -14.68 -23.43 4.61
CA TYR A 306 -15.09 -22.17 5.23
C TYR A 306 -16.33 -21.58 4.56
N LEU A 307 -16.44 -21.58 3.22
CA LEU A 307 -17.61 -21.08 2.48
C LEU A 307 -18.93 -21.77 2.83
N SER A 308 -18.88 -23.02 3.29
CA SER A 308 -20.07 -23.77 3.73
C SER A 308 -20.40 -23.60 5.21
N SER A 309 -19.57 -22.88 5.97
CA SER A 309 -19.68 -22.74 7.42
C SER A 309 -20.38 -21.44 7.86
N SER A 310 -20.82 -21.38 9.12
CA SER A 310 -21.33 -20.13 9.70
C SER A 310 -20.26 -19.05 9.88
N LYS A 311 -18.97 -19.44 9.85
CA LYS A 311 -17.83 -18.52 9.95
C LYS A 311 -17.72 -17.58 8.74
N VAL A 312 -18.39 -17.83 7.62
CA VAL A 312 -18.44 -16.90 6.48
C VAL A 312 -18.82 -15.48 6.89
N TRP A 313 -19.69 -15.32 7.88
CA TRP A 313 -20.14 -14.01 8.35
C TRP A 313 -19.07 -13.26 9.14
N THR A 314 -18.41 -13.95 10.08
CA THR A 314 -17.51 -13.35 11.07
C THR A 314 -16.03 -13.60 10.79
N GLY A 315 -15.69 -14.37 9.76
CA GLY A 315 -14.34 -14.80 9.46
C GLY A 315 -13.82 -15.90 10.38
N MET A 316 -12.73 -16.54 9.96
CA MET A 316 -11.94 -17.41 10.82
C MET A 316 -11.22 -16.62 11.92
N GLY A 317 -11.00 -15.33 11.71
CA GLY A 317 -10.38 -14.45 12.69
C GLY A 317 -8.98 -14.91 13.07
N ARG A 318 -8.65 -14.74 14.35
CA ARG A 318 -7.35 -15.11 14.91
C ARG A 318 -7.02 -16.60 14.76
N ASP A 319 -8.02 -17.47 14.73
CA ASP A 319 -7.85 -18.92 14.60
C ASP A 319 -7.14 -19.30 13.27
N ALA A 320 -7.24 -18.45 12.25
CA ALA A 320 -6.57 -18.65 10.96
C ALA A 320 -5.03 -18.62 11.04
N PHE A 321 -4.47 -17.99 12.07
CA PHE A 321 -3.02 -17.83 12.25
C PHE A 321 -2.38 -18.97 13.06
N GLY A 322 -3.18 -19.90 13.57
CA GLY A 322 -2.72 -20.97 14.46
C GLY A 322 -2.36 -20.46 15.85
N SER A 323 -1.76 -21.33 16.68
CA SER A 323 -1.25 -20.93 18.00
C SER A 323 0.23 -20.53 17.93
N GLU A 324 0.67 -19.62 18.80
CA GLU A 324 2.10 -19.24 18.94
C GLU A 324 3.03 -20.45 19.14
N LYS A 325 2.50 -21.57 19.65
CA LYS A 325 3.26 -22.80 19.93
C LYS A 325 3.44 -23.71 18.72
N ASN A 326 2.67 -23.54 17.64
CA ASN A 326 2.72 -24.39 16.45
C ASN A 326 2.47 -23.58 15.15
N ALA A 327 3.55 -23.02 14.58
CA ALA A 327 3.50 -22.30 13.31
C ALA A 327 2.97 -23.13 12.12
N ASN A 328 3.04 -24.47 12.20
CA ASN A 328 2.49 -25.39 11.20
C ASN A 328 0.95 -25.36 11.11
N GLN A 329 0.26 -24.68 12.02
CA GLN A 329 -1.20 -24.51 11.99
C GLN A 329 -1.64 -23.21 11.28
N ASN A 330 -0.71 -22.37 10.84
CA ASN A 330 -1.07 -21.13 10.15
C ASN A 330 -1.52 -21.43 8.71
N ILE A 331 -2.84 -21.49 8.52
CA ILE A 331 -3.48 -21.76 7.23
C ILE A 331 -3.15 -20.67 6.20
N THR A 332 -2.86 -19.46 6.68
CA THR A 332 -2.66 -18.28 5.82
C THR A 332 -1.20 -18.05 5.42
N ILE A 333 -0.27 -18.92 5.84
CA ILE A 333 1.16 -18.76 5.53
C ILE A 333 1.39 -18.77 4.02
N GLY A 334 2.18 -17.81 3.54
CA GLY A 334 2.45 -17.61 2.12
C GLY A 334 1.25 -17.24 1.24
N CYS A 335 0.08 -17.03 1.83
CA CYS A 335 -1.12 -16.67 1.11
C CYS A 335 -1.33 -15.14 1.14
N ALA A 336 -1.90 -14.60 0.07
CA ALA A 336 -2.25 -13.20 -0.04
C ALA A 336 -3.49 -12.98 -0.89
N GLY A 337 -4.09 -11.80 -0.75
CA GLY A 337 -5.15 -11.32 -1.63
C GLY A 337 -6.56 -11.50 -1.06
N TYR A 338 -7.56 -11.23 -1.89
CA TYR A 338 -8.94 -11.04 -1.44
C TYR A 338 -9.52 -12.29 -0.76
N LYS A 339 -9.18 -13.51 -1.23
CA LYS A 339 -9.60 -14.75 -0.58
C LYS A 339 -9.10 -14.80 0.87
N ARG A 340 -7.81 -14.50 1.10
CA ARG A 340 -7.24 -14.44 2.45
C ARG A 340 -7.86 -13.33 3.29
N TYR A 341 -8.07 -12.14 2.73
CA TYR A 341 -8.74 -11.04 3.44
C TYR A 341 -10.13 -11.48 3.93
N PHE A 342 -10.92 -12.06 3.02
CA PHE A 342 -12.28 -12.53 3.28
C PHE A 342 -12.32 -13.72 4.24
N PHE A 343 -11.39 -14.67 4.11
CA PHE A 343 -11.27 -15.81 5.02
C PHE A 343 -11.04 -15.38 6.47
N ILE A 344 -10.18 -14.37 6.67
CA ILE A 344 -9.86 -13.87 8.02
C ILE A 344 -11.03 -13.05 8.59
N ARG A 345 -11.74 -12.27 7.78
CA ARG A 345 -12.67 -11.20 8.24
C ARG A 345 -14.15 -11.42 7.93
N GLY A 346 -14.47 -12.43 7.15
CA GLY A 346 -15.82 -12.71 6.68
C GLY A 346 -16.52 -11.55 5.99
N VAL A 347 -17.83 -11.72 5.84
CA VAL A 347 -18.71 -10.72 5.24
C VAL A 347 -18.73 -9.45 6.07
N LEU A 348 -18.83 -9.54 7.41
CA LEU A 348 -18.97 -8.38 8.27
C LEU A 348 -17.75 -7.46 8.22
N GLY A 349 -16.54 -8.00 8.41
CA GLY A 349 -15.32 -7.19 8.35
C GLY A 349 -15.05 -6.63 6.95
N THR A 350 -15.41 -7.38 5.90
CA THR A 350 -15.29 -6.90 4.51
C THR A 350 -16.26 -5.78 4.19
N VAL A 351 -17.53 -5.91 4.60
CA VAL A 351 -18.54 -4.87 4.41
C VAL A 351 -18.20 -3.63 5.22
N LEU A 352 -17.74 -3.77 6.47
CA LEU A 352 -17.29 -2.63 7.29
C LEU A 352 -16.16 -1.85 6.62
N LEU A 353 -15.16 -2.54 6.06
CA LEU A 353 -14.09 -1.88 5.28
C LEU A 353 -14.68 -1.12 4.09
N LEU A 354 -15.51 -1.78 3.27
CA LEU A 354 -16.07 -1.16 2.07
C LEU A 354 -16.95 0.05 2.42
N LEU A 355 -17.77 -0.04 3.47
CA LEU A 355 -18.57 1.06 3.98
C LEU A 355 -17.69 2.24 4.41
N PHE A 356 -16.62 1.98 5.17
CA PHE A 356 -15.67 3.02 5.54
C PHE A 356 -15.02 3.69 4.31
N LEU A 357 -14.51 2.91 3.37
CA LEU A 357 -13.86 3.45 2.16
C LEU A 357 -14.82 4.30 1.33
N VAL A 358 -16.05 3.82 1.13
CA VAL A 358 -17.08 4.54 0.37
C VAL A 358 -17.56 5.78 1.11
N ALA A 359 -17.80 5.70 2.42
CA ALA A 359 -18.21 6.84 3.23
C ALA A 359 -17.15 7.95 3.24
N TYR A 360 -15.88 7.57 3.40
CA TYR A 360 -14.78 8.53 3.37
C TYR A 360 -14.62 9.16 1.97
N TYR A 361 -14.70 8.36 0.90
CA TYR A 361 -14.76 8.88 -0.48
C TYR A 361 -15.95 9.83 -0.70
N TRP A 362 -17.11 9.54 -0.10
CA TRP A 362 -18.33 10.32 -0.27
C TRP A 362 -18.16 11.78 0.16
N ASN A 363 -17.30 12.04 1.15
CA ASN A 363 -16.93 13.38 1.61
C ASN A 363 -16.07 14.15 0.59
N TYR A 364 -15.30 13.43 -0.23
CA TYR A 364 -14.28 13.97 -1.14
C TYR A 364 -14.54 13.60 -2.61
N ARG A 365 -15.81 13.42 -2.99
CA ARG A 365 -16.20 12.95 -4.33
C ARG A 365 -15.61 13.78 -5.45
N SER A 366 -14.90 13.09 -6.33
CA SER A 366 -14.44 13.56 -7.63
C SER A 366 -14.03 12.38 -8.50
N ILE A 367 -13.93 12.57 -9.82
CA ILE A 367 -13.51 11.50 -10.72
C ILE A 367 -12.09 10.99 -10.37
N TRP A 368 -11.21 11.88 -9.90
CA TRP A 368 -9.84 11.57 -9.49
C TRP A 368 -9.79 10.78 -8.19
N ALA A 369 -10.59 11.20 -7.20
CA ALA A 369 -10.79 10.47 -5.97
C ALA A 369 -11.37 9.06 -6.23
N LEU A 370 -12.33 8.94 -7.16
CA LEU A 370 -12.92 7.66 -7.54
C LEU A 370 -11.89 6.73 -8.19
N GLY A 371 -11.09 7.24 -9.12
CA GLY A 371 -10.05 6.42 -9.75
C GLY A 371 -8.99 5.97 -8.75
N PHE A 372 -8.59 6.82 -7.81
CA PHE A 372 -7.67 6.40 -6.74
C PHE A 372 -8.32 5.38 -5.80
N LEU A 373 -9.61 5.52 -5.46
CA LEU A 373 -10.34 4.52 -4.68
C LEU A 373 -10.35 3.16 -5.39
N ILE A 374 -10.61 3.12 -6.70
CA ILE A 374 -10.59 1.88 -7.49
C ILE A 374 -9.19 1.25 -7.46
N VAL A 375 -8.16 2.04 -7.74
CA VAL A 375 -6.75 1.57 -7.70
C VAL A 375 -6.38 1.09 -6.29
N PHE A 376 -6.83 1.78 -5.25
CA PHE A 376 -6.61 1.39 -3.86
C PHE A 376 -7.26 0.04 -3.53
N ILE A 377 -8.52 -0.16 -3.94
CA ILE A 377 -9.23 -1.43 -3.76
C ILE A 377 -8.51 -2.54 -4.52
N VAL A 378 -8.23 -2.38 -5.81
CA VAL A 378 -7.57 -3.40 -6.63
C VAL A 378 -6.18 -3.75 -6.10
N GLY A 379 -5.39 -2.75 -5.68
CA GLY A 379 -4.09 -2.97 -5.06
C GLY A 379 -4.21 -3.83 -3.79
N ASN A 380 -5.23 -3.58 -2.97
CA ASN A 380 -5.49 -4.35 -1.75
C ASN A 380 -6.23 -5.68 -1.98
N LEU A 381 -6.91 -5.89 -3.11
CA LEU A 381 -7.40 -7.21 -3.51
C LEU A 381 -6.25 -8.18 -3.79
N ILE A 382 -5.09 -7.67 -4.18
CA ILE A 382 -3.87 -8.48 -4.38
C ILE A 382 -3.10 -8.65 -3.07
N ARG A 383 -3.18 -7.66 -2.17
CA ARG A 383 -2.28 -7.52 -1.03
C ARG A 383 -2.88 -7.74 0.35
N ASP A 384 -4.19 -7.68 0.52
CA ASP A 384 -4.95 -8.03 1.74
C ASP A 384 -4.73 -7.22 3.03
N TYR A 385 -4.05 -6.07 3.01
CA TYR A 385 -3.81 -5.29 4.24
C TYR A 385 -4.11 -3.78 4.13
N PRO A 386 -5.33 -3.38 3.70
CA PRO A 386 -5.71 -1.98 3.49
C PRO A 386 -5.64 -1.10 4.75
N LEU A 387 -5.68 -1.71 5.94
CA LEU A 387 -5.63 -1.01 7.23
C LEU A 387 -4.22 -0.72 7.74
N LYS A 388 -3.18 -1.26 7.10
CA LYS A 388 -1.82 -0.93 7.49
C LYS A 388 -1.55 0.57 7.25
N PRO A 389 -0.91 1.28 8.20
CA PRO A 389 -0.59 2.70 8.08
C PRO A 389 -0.04 3.13 6.72
N ILE A 390 0.87 2.35 6.10
CA ILE A 390 1.44 2.71 4.80
C ILE A 390 0.40 2.91 3.69
N TRP A 391 -0.74 2.20 3.74
CA TRP A 391 -1.78 2.26 2.72
C TRP A 391 -2.91 3.15 3.19
N LEU A 392 -3.38 2.93 4.41
CA LEU A 392 -4.48 3.68 5.00
C LEU A 392 -4.18 5.18 5.03
N TYR A 393 -2.97 5.58 5.43
CA TYR A 393 -2.62 7.00 5.51
C TYR A 393 -2.54 7.64 4.14
N LEU A 394 -2.07 6.93 3.10
CA LEU A 394 -2.15 7.45 1.74
C LEU A 394 -3.58 7.70 1.30
N PHE A 395 -4.50 6.80 1.64
CA PHE A 395 -5.92 6.94 1.31
C PHE A 395 -6.55 8.14 2.04
N ILE A 396 -6.30 8.29 3.34
CA ILE A 396 -6.79 9.42 4.14
C ILE A 396 -6.22 10.76 3.64
N LEU A 397 -4.92 10.79 3.34
CA LEU A 397 -4.27 12.02 2.93
C LEU A 397 -4.63 12.44 1.49
N SER A 398 -4.79 11.49 0.57
CA SER A 398 -4.90 11.78 -0.87
C SER A 398 -6.29 12.25 -1.30
N LEU A 399 -7.38 11.66 -0.78
CA LEU A 399 -8.73 11.93 -1.25
C LEU A 399 -9.13 13.42 -1.16
N PRO A 400 -8.88 14.13 -0.04
CA PRO A 400 -9.13 15.57 0.05
C PRO A 400 -8.37 16.38 -1.00
N ILE A 401 -7.11 16.00 -1.28
CA ILE A 401 -6.23 16.71 -2.22
C ILE A 401 -6.68 16.46 -3.65
N LEU A 402 -7.02 15.21 -4.00
CA LEU A 402 -7.51 14.84 -5.31
C LEU A 402 -8.83 15.53 -5.67
N LYS A 403 -9.66 15.87 -4.68
CA LYS A 403 -10.86 16.71 -4.86
C LYS A 403 -10.48 18.17 -5.15
N LEU A 404 -9.55 18.75 -4.39
CA LEU A 404 -9.20 20.18 -4.50
C LEU A 404 -8.51 20.53 -5.81
N GLU A 405 -7.62 19.67 -6.33
CA GLU A 405 -6.85 19.93 -7.55
C GLU A 405 -7.66 19.72 -8.86
N ASN A 406 -9.00 19.66 -8.76
CA ASN A 406 -9.91 19.60 -9.92
C ASN A 406 -10.42 20.95 -10.39
N LYS A 407 -9.99 22.00 -9.71
CA LYS A 407 -10.07 23.38 -10.18
C LYS A 407 -8.67 23.80 -10.60
#